data_AF-A0A820WLP9-F1
#
_entry.id   AF-A0A820WLP9-F1
#
_cell.length_a   1.000
_cell.length_b   1.000
_cell.length_c   1.000
_cell.angle_alpha   90.00
_cell.angle_beta   90.00
_cell.angle_gamma   90.00
#
_symmetry.space_group_name_H-M   'P 1'
#
loop_
_entity.id
_entity.type
_entity.pdbx_description
1 polymer ?
#
loop_
_entity_poly.entity_id
_entity_poly.type
_entity_poly.pdbx_seq_one_letter_code
_entity_poly.pdbx_strand_id
1 'polypeptide(L)'
;MIQLKFRKRKALVWFGCGSLTIFAIYCWHFALGVYRLYSSDDTDSSNEVLLRQREEKIDEVHLPKGSNIQSTWSCTGNMNYESEWHQRTCAFKNICYNKERKVFQFYRKPGNIKKPILFDPKLGHIYDFNINNHGFVSLIARPSQRQSWGPIIVEEWLPSADQVPYLEHVHVLFMHWHVSFNPGHVIWEDIASTYFAMVRLNQYDRNAVIIEYKHFPKRGDEFYQMYENLVPAFAAKVDGLDHYLNHFSSPLVCFRTLVAGGSKSMLYLPK
;
A
#
# COMPACT_ATOMS: atom_id res chain seq x y z
N MET A 1 -14.06 -19.96 58.51
CA MET A 1 -14.36 -19.14 57.31
C MET A 1 -13.22 -18.12 57.16
N ILE A 2 -12.77 -17.82 55.93
CA ILE A 2 -11.65 -16.92 55.54
C ILE A 2 -10.27 -17.61 55.43
N GLN A 3 -10.00 -18.28 54.31
CA GLN A 3 -8.64 -18.54 53.77
C GLN A 3 -8.69 -18.92 52.29
N LEU A 4 -9.27 -18.06 51.44
CA LEU A 4 -9.29 -18.27 49.99
C LEU A 4 -9.37 -16.94 49.23
N LYS A 5 -8.36 -16.06 49.38
CA LYS A 5 -8.31 -14.79 48.62
C LYS A 5 -6.94 -14.29 48.15
N PHE A 6 -5.86 -15.08 48.27
CA PHE A 6 -4.50 -14.60 47.94
C PHE A 6 -3.81 -15.22 46.72
N ARG A 7 -4.45 -16.15 45.98
CA ARG A 7 -3.79 -16.83 44.84
C ARG A 7 -4.02 -16.22 43.45
N LYS A 8 -4.89 -15.21 43.28
CA LYS A 8 -5.20 -14.63 41.95
C LYS A 8 -4.32 -13.47 41.48
N ARG A 9 -3.48 -12.87 42.34
CA ARG A 9 -2.67 -11.69 41.95
C ARG A 9 -1.33 -12.00 41.28
N LYS A 10 -0.78 -13.21 41.46
CA LYS A 10 0.52 -13.58 40.86
C LYS A 10 0.42 -13.99 39.37
N ALA A 11 -0.73 -14.47 38.92
CA ALA A 11 -0.91 -14.89 37.53
C ALA A 11 -1.05 -13.71 36.55
N LEU A 12 -1.55 -12.55 37.00
CA LEU A 12 -1.70 -11.37 36.13
C LEU A 12 -0.36 -10.67 35.80
N VAL A 13 0.64 -10.76 36.69
CA VAL A 13 1.95 -10.10 36.48
C VAL A 13 2.79 -10.84 35.42
N TRP A 14 2.62 -12.16 35.29
CA TRP A 14 3.35 -12.97 34.32
C TRP A 14 2.89 -12.78 32.87
N PHE A 15 1.60 -12.47 32.65
CA PHE A 15 1.09 -12.20 31.29
C PHE A 15 1.49 -10.81 30.75
N GLY A 16 1.71 -9.83 31.63
CA GLY A 16 2.17 -8.49 31.24
C GLY A 16 3.67 -8.42 30.90
N CYS A 17 4.52 -9.15 31.63
CA CYS A 17 5.96 -9.17 31.33
C CYS A 17 6.29 -9.97 30.07
N GLY A 18 5.66 -11.12 29.83
CA GLY A 18 5.97 -11.96 28.67
C GLY A 18 5.70 -11.25 27.33
N SER A 19 4.64 -10.47 27.24
CA SER A 19 4.29 -9.70 26.04
C SER A 19 5.26 -8.54 25.79
N LEU A 20 5.73 -7.85 26.83
CA LEU A 20 6.78 -6.84 26.72
C LEU A 20 8.13 -7.44 26.31
N THR A 21 8.50 -8.61 26.83
CA THR A 21 9.75 -9.27 26.47
C THR A 21 9.75 -9.76 25.02
N ILE A 22 8.64 -10.33 24.54
CA ILE A 22 8.52 -10.75 23.13
C ILE A 22 8.58 -9.53 22.20
N PHE A 23 7.91 -8.42 22.57
CA PHE A 23 7.99 -7.17 21.82
C PHE A 23 9.42 -6.61 21.79
N ALA A 24 10.11 -6.60 22.94
CA ALA A 24 11.51 -6.15 23.02
C ALA A 24 12.45 -7.03 22.18
N ILE A 25 12.26 -8.35 22.18
CA ILE A 25 13.05 -9.29 21.36
C ILE A 25 12.78 -9.05 19.86
N TYR A 26 11.53 -8.83 19.46
CA TYR A 26 11.18 -8.49 18.07
C TYR A 26 11.78 -7.15 17.64
N CYS A 27 11.67 -6.11 18.48
CA CYS A 27 12.30 -4.81 18.23
C CYS A 27 13.82 -4.93 18.13
N TRP A 28 14.44 -5.74 18.99
CA TRP A 28 15.88 -5.98 18.97
C TRP A 28 16.31 -6.72 17.70
N HIS A 29 15.61 -7.77 17.28
CA HIS A 29 15.90 -8.49 16.05
C HIS A 29 15.70 -7.62 14.80
N PHE A 30 14.66 -6.80 14.80
CA PHE A 30 14.41 -5.83 13.74
C PHE A 30 15.52 -4.78 13.68
N ALA A 31 15.90 -4.19 14.83
CA ALA A 31 16.99 -3.23 14.92
C ALA A 31 18.34 -3.84 14.49
N LEU A 32 18.62 -5.11 14.83
CA LEU A 32 19.80 -5.83 14.36
C LEU A 32 19.78 -6.10 12.86
N GLY A 33 18.62 -6.41 12.28
CA GLY A 33 18.45 -6.58 10.84
C GLY A 33 18.73 -5.28 10.08
N VAL A 34 18.17 -4.16 10.56
CA VAL A 34 18.42 -2.82 10.02
C VAL A 34 19.88 -2.40 10.20
N TYR A 35 20.47 -2.64 11.38
CA TYR A 35 21.87 -2.30 11.65
C TYR A 35 22.84 -3.11 10.78
N ARG A 36 22.56 -4.39 10.51
CA ARG A 36 23.39 -5.19 9.59
C ARG A 36 23.28 -4.72 8.14
N LEU A 37 22.12 -4.22 7.72
CA LEU A 37 21.95 -3.59 6.41
C LEU A 37 22.72 -2.26 6.31
N TYR A 38 22.81 -1.51 7.42
CA TYR A 38 23.55 -0.24 7.47
C TYR A 38 25.06 -0.43 7.64
N SER A 39 25.49 -1.49 8.30
CA SER A 39 26.91 -1.75 8.57
C SER A 39 27.65 -2.39 7.40
N SER A 40 26.97 -2.74 6.30
CA SER A 40 27.62 -3.34 5.12
C SER A 40 27.96 -2.35 4.01
N ASP A 41 27.66 -1.06 4.17
CA ASP A 41 28.06 -0.02 3.22
C ASP A 41 28.97 0.99 3.94
N ASP A 42 30.24 0.98 3.54
CA ASP A 42 31.21 2.00 3.88
C ASP A 42 30.73 3.38 3.37
N THR A 43 30.96 4.37 4.22
CA THR A 43 30.74 5.81 4.06
C THR A 43 31.21 6.39 2.71
N ASP A 44 30.35 7.16 2.03
CA ASP A 44 30.60 8.58 1.69
C ASP A 44 29.46 9.20 0.84
N SER A 45 29.04 10.42 1.18
CA SER A 45 28.60 11.48 0.24
C SER A 45 27.63 11.12 -0.92
N SER A 46 26.60 10.28 -0.71
CA SER A 46 25.85 9.68 -1.84
C SER A 46 24.33 9.87 -1.88
N ASN A 47 23.72 10.78 -1.12
CA ASN A 47 22.24 10.94 -1.22
C ASN A 47 21.77 11.59 -2.54
N GLU A 48 22.58 12.43 -3.19
CA GLU A 48 22.28 12.90 -4.56
C GLU A 48 22.71 11.89 -5.65
N VAL A 49 23.66 11.01 -5.34
CA VAL A 49 24.17 10.02 -6.29
C VAL A 49 23.27 8.78 -6.35
N LEU A 50 22.64 8.36 -5.25
CA LEU A 50 21.68 7.23 -5.26
C LEU A 50 20.39 7.55 -6.04
N LEU A 51 19.97 8.81 -6.08
CA LEU A 51 18.85 9.27 -6.90
C LEU A 51 19.21 9.41 -8.39
N ARG A 52 20.50 9.57 -8.74
CA ARG A 52 20.98 9.67 -10.13
C ARG A 52 21.54 8.36 -10.70
N GLN A 53 22.05 7.44 -9.89
CA GLN A 53 22.58 6.15 -10.35
C GLN A 53 21.52 5.04 -10.39
N ARG A 54 20.32 5.30 -9.89
CA ARG A 54 19.12 4.49 -10.18
C ARG A 54 18.31 5.11 -11.31
N GLU A 55 18.99 5.71 -12.29
CA GLU A 55 18.45 5.79 -13.64
C GLU A 55 18.05 4.36 -14.02
N GLU A 56 16.74 4.13 -14.04
CA GLU A 56 16.12 2.92 -14.55
C GLU A 56 16.81 2.58 -15.87
N LYS A 57 17.67 1.56 -15.84
CA LYS A 57 17.84 0.75 -17.03
C LYS A 57 16.48 0.08 -17.20
N ILE A 58 15.63 0.74 -17.96
CA ILE A 58 14.35 0.22 -18.45
C ILE A 58 14.74 -0.99 -19.28
N ASP A 59 14.90 -2.14 -18.63
CA ASP A 59 15.02 -3.41 -19.33
C ASP A 59 13.66 -3.59 -20.01
N GLU A 60 13.63 -3.41 -21.33
CA GLU A 60 12.47 -3.66 -22.19
C GLU A 60 12.08 -5.15 -22.10
N VAL A 61 11.42 -5.54 -21.02
CA VAL A 61 10.71 -6.81 -20.98
C VAL A 61 9.50 -6.64 -21.87
N HIS A 62 9.63 -7.20 -23.08
CA HIS A 62 8.62 -7.23 -24.11
C HIS A 62 7.27 -7.71 -23.53
N LEU A 63 6.39 -6.75 -23.22
CA LEU A 63 4.95 -7.04 -23.17
C LEU A 63 4.60 -7.62 -24.54
N PRO A 64 3.96 -8.80 -24.61
CA PRO A 64 3.66 -9.42 -25.89
C PRO A 64 2.84 -8.44 -26.74
N LYS A 65 3.44 -7.97 -27.84
CA LYS A 65 2.76 -7.14 -28.85
C LYS A 65 1.45 -7.83 -29.24
N GLY A 66 0.32 -7.21 -28.89
CA GLY A 66 -1.02 -7.66 -29.29
C GLY A 66 -1.81 -8.53 -28.30
N SER A 67 -1.43 -8.59 -27.02
CA SER A 67 -2.23 -9.36 -26.05
C SER A 67 -3.48 -8.60 -25.58
N ASN A 68 -4.65 -9.28 -25.60
CA ASN A 68 -5.94 -8.88 -25.01
C ASN A 68 -5.90 -8.70 -23.48
N ILE A 69 -4.88 -8.04 -22.94
CA ILE A 69 -4.67 -7.85 -21.51
C ILE A 69 -5.68 -6.82 -21.01
N GLN A 70 -6.40 -7.19 -19.95
CA GLN A 70 -7.35 -6.33 -19.26
C GLN A 70 -6.78 -5.94 -17.90
N SER A 71 -7.34 -4.89 -17.30
CA SER A 71 -7.10 -4.64 -15.90
C SER A 71 -7.70 -5.77 -15.07
N THR A 72 -7.00 -6.17 -14.00
CA THR A 72 -7.49 -7.18 -13.05
C THR A 72 -7.27 -6.69 -11.64
N TRP A 73 -8.04 -7.19 -10.68
CA TRP A 73 -7.82 -6.89 -9.27
C TRP A 73 -7.89 -8.16 -8.43
N SER A 74 -7.16 -8.17 -7.32
CA SER A 74 -7.29 -9.16 -6.26
C SER A 74 -7.18 -8.44 -4.92
N CYS A 75 -7.87 -8.95 -3.90
CA CYS A 75 -7.92 -8.31 -2.59
C CYS A 75 -7.73 -9.32 -1.47
N THR A 76 -7.15 -8.84 -0.37
CA THR A 76 -7.18 -9.50 0.93
C THR A 76 -8.05 -8.69 1.89
N GLY A 77 -8.60 -9.35 2.90
CA GLY A 77 -9.54 -8.75 3.86
C GLY A 77 -10.99 -9.06 3.52
N ASN A 78 -11.92 -8.21 3.97
CA ASN A 78 -13.35 -8.49 3.86
C ASN A 78 -13.91 -8.12 2.48
N MET A 79 -14.26 -9.15 1.70
CA MET A 79 -14.87 -9.05 0.37
C MET A 79 -16.34 -9.46 0.37
N ASN A 80 -17.01 -9.45 1.53
CA ASN A 80 -18.41 -9.87 1.65
C ASN A 80 -19.35 -8.70 1.92
N TYR A 81 -18.85 -7.58 2.45
CA TYR A 81 -19.68 -6.44 2.82
C TYR A 81 -19.08 -5.15 2.30
N GLU A 82 -19.87 -4.37 1.56
CA GLU A 82 -19.49 -3.07 1.02
C GLU A 82 -18.91 -2.14 2.10
N SER A 83 -19.55 -2.12 3.27
CA SER A 83 -19.21 -1.27 4.42
C SER A 83 -17.82 -1.55 5.01
N GLU A 84 -17.23 -2.70 4.69
CA GLU A 84 -15.93 -3.15 5.19
C GLU A 84 -14.78 -2.79 4.25
N TRP A 85 -14.96 -1.79 3.38
CA TRP A 85 -13.92 -1.25 2.48
C TRP A 85 -12.62 -0.87 3.20
N HIS A 86 -12.70 -0.46 4.46
CA HIS A 86 -11.54 -0.12 5.28
C HIS A 86 -10.72 -1.32 5.75
N GLN A 87 -11.23 -2.55 5.58
CA GLN A 87 -10.52 -3.80 5.87
C GLN A 87 -9.85 -4.39 4.63
N ARG A 88 -9.95 -3.74 3.46
CA ARG A 88 -9.45 -4.27 2.20
C ARG A 88 -8.09 -3.67 1.85
N THR A 89 -7.22 -4.53 1.37
CA THR A 89 -6.05 -4.15 0.58
C THR A 89 -6.10 -4.89 -0.73
N CYS A 90 -5.95 -4.18 -1.85
CA CYS A 90 -6.14 -4.73 -3.18
C CYS A 90 -4.92 -4.45 -4.05
N ALA A 91 -4.54 -5.43 -4.86
CA ALA A 91 -3.62 -5.27 -5.97
C ALA A 91 -4.42 -5.08 -7.26
N PHE A 92 -4.17 -3.98 -7.95
CA PHE A 92 -4.72 -3.65 -9.26
C PHE A 92 -3.62 -3.83 -10.29
N LYS A 93 -3.87 -4.65 -11.30
CA LYS A 93 -2.93 -4.89 -12.40
C LYS A 93 -3.38 -4.16 -13.65
N ASN A 94 -2.42 -3.64 -14.38
CA ASN A 94 -2.62 -2.92 -15.65
C ASN A 94 -3.61 -1.76 -15.49
N ILE A 95 -3.36 -0.90 -14.52
CA ILE A 95 -4.19 0.27 -14.22
C ILE A 95 -3.45 1.53 -14.66
N CYS A 96 -4.14 2.54 -15.19
CA CYS A 96 -3.47 3.75 -15.66
C CYS A 96 -3.93 4.99 -14.92
N TYR A 97 -3.04 5.96 -14.72
CA TYR A 97 -3.34 7.25 -14.13
C TYR A 97 -3.40 8.30 -15.23
N ASN A 98 -4.58 8.91 -15.39
CA ASN A 98 -4.78 10.04 -16.28
C ASN A 98 -4.39 11.33 -15.54
N LYS A 99 -3.30 11.97 -15.98
CA LYS A 99 -2.72 13.14 -15.31
C LYS A 99 -3.60 14.39 -15.41
N GLU A 100 -4.34 14.55 -16.50
CA GLU A 100 -5.23 15.70 -16.71
C GLU A 100 -6.45 15.64 -15.80
N ARG A 101 -7.09 14.47 -15.74
CA ARG A 101 -8.30 14.23 -14.94
C ARG A 101 -7.98 13.88 -13.48
N LYS A 102 -6.72 13.58 -13.18
CA LYS A 102 -6.20 13.15 -11.87
C LYS A 102 -6.92 11.93 -11.31
N VAL A 103 -7.19 10.94 -12.16
CA VAL A 103 -7.92 9.71 -11.79
C VAL A 103 -7.20 8.46 -12.27
N PHE A 104 -7.29 7.41 -11.47
CA PHE A 104 -6.91 6.06 -11.89
C PHE A 104 -8.04 5.42 -12.70
N GLN A 105 -7.68 4.79 -13.81
CA GLN A 105 -8.55 4.18 -14.79
C GLN A 105 -8.32 2.68 -14.82
N PHE A 106 -9.38 1.94 -14.54
CA PHE A 106 -9.46 0.49 -14.60
C PHE A 106 -10.15 0.09 -15.91
N TYR A 107 -9.42 -0.54 -16.81
CA TYR A 107 -9.88 -0.87 -18.16
C TYR A 107 -10.62 -2.20 -18.19
N ARG A 108 -11.83 -2.17 -18.76
CA ARG A 108 -12.64 -3.36 -19.03
C ARG A 108 -12.91 -3.46 -20.52
N LYS A 109 -12.81 -4.68 -21.05
CA LYS A 109 -13.10 -4.94 -22.46
C LYS A 109 -14.54 -4.51 -22.81
N PRO A 110 -14.73 -3.72 -23.88
CA PRO A 110 -16.05 -3.35 -24.36
C PRO A 110 -16.91 -4.57 -24.70
N GLY A 111 -18.21 -4.51 -24.40
CA GLY A 111 -19.18 -5.54 -24.82
C GLY A 111 -19.09 -6.89 -24.10
N ASN A 112 -18.23 -7.04 -23.07
CA ASN A 112 -18.18 -8.24 -22.25
C ASN A 112 -19.25 -8.21 -21.13
N ILE A 113 -19.73 -9.39 -20.72
CA ILE A 113 -20.54 -9.53 -19.50
C ILE A 113 -19.73 -8.97 -18.33
N LYS A 114 -20.25 -7.93 -17.68
CA LYS A 114 -19.59 -7.26 -16.55
C LYS A 114 -19.44 -8.26 -15.42
N LYS A 115 -18.20 -8.61 -15.08
CA LYS A 115 -17.92 -9.34 -13.83
C LYS A 115 -18.15 -8.39 -12.65
N PRO A 116 -18.88 -8.81 -11.61
CA PRO A 116 -19.04 -7.99 -10.42
C PRO A 116 -17.67 -7.77 -9.74
N ILE A 117 -17.47 -6.57 -9.20
CA ILE A 117 -16.34 -6.25 -8.33
C ILE A 117 -16.47 -6.95 -6.98
N LEU A 118 -17.69 -6.93 -6.46
CA LEU A 118 -18.04 -7.36 -5.12
C LEU A 118 -19.46 -7.91 -5.13
N PHE A 119 -19.70 -8.92 -4.31
CA PHE A 119 -21.04 -9.34 -3.94
C PHE A 119 -21.30 -8.95 -2.49
N ASP A 120 -22.34 -8.16 -2.24
CA ASP A 120 -22.81 -7.82 -0.91
C ASP A 120 -24.17 -8.49 -0.68
N PRO A 121 -24.39 -9.22 0.42
CA PRO A 121 -25.66 -9.90 0.68
C PRO A 121 -26.90 -8.99 0.71
N LYS A 122 -26.73 -7.69 1.01
CA LYS A 122 -27.81 -6.70 1.06
C LYS A 122 -27.94 -5.92 -0.25
N LEU A 123 -26.81 -5.56 -0.87
CA LEU A 123 -26.80 -4.71 -2.08
C LEU A 123 -26.74 -5.52 -3.39
N GLY A 124 -26.46 -6.82 -3.31
CA GLY A 124 -26.30 -7.70 -4.46
C GLY A 124 -24.96 -7.53 -5.16
N HIS A 125 -24.97 -7.67 -6.50
CA HIS A 125 -23.78 -7.53 -7.33
C HIS A 125 -23.42 -6.05 -7.50
N ILE A 126 -22.19 -5.70 -7.11
CA ILE A 126 -21.64 -4.36 -7.26
C ILE A 126 -20.64 -4.36 -8.41
N TYR A 127 -20.78 -3.41 -9.33
CA TYR A 127 -19.99 -3.35 -10.57
C TYR A 127 -19.05 -2.15 -10.66
N ASP A 128 -19.07 -1.26 -9.65
CA ASP A 128 -18.21 -0.07 -9.54
C ASP A 128 -17.30 -0.13 -8.29
N PHE A 129 -16.13 0.50 -8.38
CA PHE A 129 -15.22 0.68 -7.25
C PHE A 129 -15.56 1.92 -6.41
N ASN A 130 -16.43 2.80 -6.91
CA ASN A 130 -17.00 3.90 -6.14
C ASN A 130 -18.46 3.59 -5.83
N ILE A 131 -18.78 3.43 -4.54
CA ILE A 131 -20.06 2.96 -4.05
C ILE A 131 -20.54 3.96 -3.01
N ASN A 132 -21.77 4.47 -3.12
CA ASN A 132 -22.38 5.35 -2.12
C ASN A 132 -21.48 6.53 -1.66
N ASN A 133 -20.78 7.19 -2.61
CA ASN A 133 -19.83 8.28 -2.37
C ASN A 133 -18.56 7.91 -1.59
N HIS A 134 -18.15 6.65 -1.60
CA HIS A 134 -16.85 6.22 -1.11
C HIS A 134 -16.20 5.21 -2.06
N GLY A 135 -14.88 5.19 -2.11
CA GLY A 135 -14.07 4.22 -2.82
C GLY A 135 -14.06 2.83 -2.18
N PHE A 136 -13.45 1.91 -2.91
CA PHE A 136 -13.43 0.48 -2.64
C PHE A 136 -12.50 0.04 -1.52
N VAL A 137 -11.43 0.80 -1.27
CA VAL A 137 -10.44 0.55 -0.23
C VAL A 137 -10.18 1.81 0.61
N SER A 138 -9.57 1.64 1.77
CA SER A 138 -9.06 2.75 2.59
C SER A 138 -7.56 2.90 2.45
N LEU A 139 -7.07 4.11 2.22
CA LEU A 139 -5.63 4.39 2.21
C LEU A 139 -5.04 4.73 3.60
N ILE A 140 -5.89 4.86 4.63
CA ILE A 140 -5.46 5.10 6.03
C ILE A 140 -6.11 4.14 7.02
N ALA A 141 -5.52 4.05 8.21
CA ALA A 141 -5.96 3.18 9.29
C ALA A 141 -7.34 3.47 9.89
N ARG A 142 -7.64 4.76 10.08
CA ARG A 142 -8.89 5.24 10.67
C ARG A 142 -9.61 6.13 9.67
N PRO A 143 -10.15 5.56 8.60
CA PRO A 143 -10.67 6.35 7.52
C PRO A 143 -12.08 6.85 7.81
N SER A 144 -12.34 8.08 7.39
CA SER A 144 -13.68 8.50 6.99
C SER A 144 -13.95 8.08 5.55
N GLN A 145 -15.22 8.02 5.15
CA GLN A 145 -15.60 7.74 3.76
C GLN A 145 -14.90 8.66 2.75
N ARG A 146 -14.57 9.91 3.11
CA ARG A 146 -13.86 10.87 2.25
C ARG A 146 -12.39 10.51 1.98
N GLN A 147 -11.85 9.58 2.76
CA GLN A 147 -10.47 9.10 2.72
C GLN A 147 -10.37 7.69 2.10
N SER A 148 -11.48 7.19 1.56
CA SER A 148 -11.50 6.00 0.72
C SER A 148 -10.99 6.30 -0.69
N TRP A 149 -10.64 5.24 -1.41
CA TRP A 149 -10.12 5.33 -2.77
C TRP A 149 -10.61 4.15 -3.60
N GLY A 150 -10.82 4.40 -4.89
CA GLY A 150 -11.13 3.39 -5.89
C GLY A 150 -10.93 4.00 -7.29
N PRO A 151 -10.51 3.21 -8.28
CA PRO A 151 -10.36 3.71 -9.64
C PRO A 151 -11.71 3.83 -10.35
N ILE A 152 -11.77 4.67 -11.38
CA ILE A 152 -12.93 4.70 -12.28
C ILE A 152 -12.81 3.59 -13.30
N ILE A 153 -13.94 3.03 -13.72
CA ILE A 153 -13.96 2.02 -14.79
C ILE A 153 -14.05 2.71 -16.13
N VAL A 154 -13.24 2.27 -17.08
CA VAL A 154 -13.27 2.71 -18.47
C VAL A 154 -13.57 1.48 -19.34
N GLU A 155 -14.61 1.57 -20.16
CA GLU A 155 -15.01 0.50 -21.09
C GLU A 155 -14.27 0.64 -22.43
N GLU A 156 -12.96 0.53 -22.36
CA GLU A 156 -12.05 0.64 -23.49
C GLU A 156 -10.98 -0.44 -23.40
N TRP A 157 -10.27 -0.68 -24.50
CA TRP A 157 -9.09 -1.51 -24.48
C TRP A 157 -7.97 -0.81 -23.71
N LEU A 158 -7.17 -1.61 -23.00
CA LEU A 158 -5.98 -1.12 -22.33
C LEU A 158 -5.02 -0.52 -23.39
N PRO A 159 -4.46 0.68 -23.16
CA PRO A 159 -3.49 1.27 -24.08
C PRO A 159 -2.27 0.37 -24.22
N SER A 160 -1.65 0.36 -25.39
CA SER A 160 -0.49 -0.49 -25.65
C SER A 160 0.78 0.12 -25.06
N ALA A 161 1.76 -0.72 -24.71
CA ALA A 161 2.99 -0.30 -24.04
C ALA A 161 3.91 0.59 -24.89
N ASP A 162 3.73 0.60 -26.21
CA ASP A 162 4.37 1.52 -27.14
C ASP A 162 3.73 2.92 -27.15
N GLN A 163 2.52 3.07 -26.61
CA GLN A 163 1.78 4.34 -26.58
C GLN A 163 1.94 5.08 -25.25
N VAL A 164 2.14 4.35 -24.15
CA VAL A 164 2.19 4.90 -22.80
C VAL A 164 3.22 4.17 -21.94
N PRO A 165 3.91 4.87 -21.02
CA PRO A 165 4.85 4.23 -20.12
C PRO A 165 4.14 3.26 -19.18
N TYR A 166 4.71 2.06 -19.03
CA TYR A 166 4.30 1.06 -18.06
C TYR A 166 5.36 0.95 -16.95
N LEU A 167 4.98 1.35 -15.75
CA LEU A 167 5.83 1.22 -14.59
C LEU A 167 5.84 -0.23 -14.12
N GLU A 168 7.04 -0.81 -14.01
CA GLU A 168 7.22 -2.25 -13.83
C GLU A 168 7.16 -2.70 -12.37
N HIS A 169 7.78 -1.92 -11.48
CA HIS A 169 7.80 -2.20 -10.05
C HIS A 169 6.41 -2.20 -9.45
N VAL A 170 6.28 -2.82 -8.28
CA VAL A 170 5.05 -2.70 -7.50
C VAL A 170 4.98 -1.30 -6.90
N HIS A 171 3.96 -0.53 -7.26
CA HIS A 171 3.68 0.75 -6.64
C HIS A 171 2.67 0.57 -5.53
N VAL A 172 2.93 1.17 -4.37
CA VAL A 172 2.00 1.17 -3.25
C VAL A 172 1.39 2.55 -3.13
N LEU A 173 0.08 2.65 -3.31
CA LEU A 173 -0.66 3.86 -3.01
C LEU A 173 -0.95 3.93 -1.51
N PHE A 174 -0.45 4.99 -0.88
CA PHE A 174 -0.44 5.10 0.56
C PHE A 174 -0.84 6.52 0.99
N MET A 175 -1.50 6.67 2.15
CA MET A 175 -1.81 7.98 2.74
C MET A 175 -1.53 7.91 4.25
N HIS A 176 -0.96 8.98 4.82
CA HIS A 176 -0.63 9.01 6.25
C HIS A 176 -1.82 9.32 7.15
N TRP A 177 -1.88 8.67 8.32
CA TRP A 177 -2.81 9.03 9.37
C TRP A 177 -2.18 10.02 10.37
N HIS A 178 -2.60 11.28 10.30
CA HIS A 178 -2.04 12.40 11.08
C HIS A 178 -2.96 12.81 12.24
N VAL A 179 -2.93 12.09 13.36
CA VAL A 179 -3.64 12.53 14.59
C VAL A 179 -2.74 12.64 15.82
N SER A 180 -1.57 12.00 15.83
CA SER A 180 -0.53 12.24 16.84
C SER A 180 0.79 11.57 16.44
N PHE A 181 1.92 12.14 16.86
CA PHE A 181 3.24 11.55 16.69
C PHE A 181 3.31 10.22 17.45
N ASN A 182 3.17 9.12 16.72
CA ASN A 182 3.34 7.77 17.25
C ASN A 182 4.07 6.91 16.19
N PRO A 183 5.41 6.81 16.30
CA PRO A 183 6.23 5.97 15.43
C PRO A 183 5.74 4.52 15.34
N GLY A 184 5.18 3.99 16.43
CA GLY A 184 4.59 2.66 16.46
C GLY A 184 3.42 2.51 15.48
N HIS A 185 2.56 3.51 15.37
CA HIS A 185 1.47 3.49 14.38
C HIS A 185 2.01 3.52 12.95
N VAL A 186 3.04 4.31 12.65
CA VAL A 186 3.63 4.32 11.29
C VAL A 186 4.26 2.98 10.95
N ILE A 187 5.07 2.43 11.85
CA ILE A 187 5.76 1.17 11.60
C ILE A 187 4.74 0.04 11.45
N TRP A 188 3.78 -0.07 12.36
CA TRP A 188 2.84 -1.20 12.39
C TRP A 188 1.63 -1.02 11.49
N GLU A 189 1.01 0.15 11.47
CA GLU A 189 -0.22 0.40 10.72
C GLU A 189 0.05 0.86 9.29
N ASP A 190 1.22 1.43 8.98
CA ASP A 190 1.51 1.88 7.62
C ASP A 190 2.51 0.93 6.93
N ILE A 191 3.76 0.89 7.37
CA ILE A 191 4.85 0.18 6.67
C ILE A 191 4.65 -1.34 6.71
N ALA A 192 4.44 -1.91 7.90
CA ALA A 192 4.26 -3.34 8.03
C ALA A 192 2.97 -3.80 7.34
N SER A 193 1.91 -2.98 7.29
CA SER A 193 0.54 -3.41 6.86
C SER A 193 0.82 -3.66 5.38
N THR A 194 1.39 -2.66 4.70
CA THR A 194 1.74 -2.70 3.30
C THR A 194 2.62 -3.91 3.00
N TYR A 195 3.68 -4.14 3.76
CA TYR A 195 4.56 -5.30 3.57
C TYR A 195 3.79 -6.63 3.59
N PHE A 196 3.04 -6.90 4.66
CA PHE A 196 2.31 -8.16 4.79
C PHE A 196 1.16 -8.28 3.78
N ALA A 197 0.53 -7.16 3.41
CA ALA A 197 -0.48 -7.16 2.35
C ALA A 197 0.12 -7.52 0.99
N MET A 198 1.28 -6.97 0.63
CA MET A 198 1.99 -7.33 -0.59
C MET A 198 2.35 -8.82 -0.60
N VAL A 199 2.84 -9.35 0.52
CA VAL A 199 3.14 -10.79 0.67
C VAL A 199 1.87 -11.64 0.46
N ARG A 200 0.77 -11.31 1.15
CA ARG A 200 -0.51 -12.05 1.03
C ARG A 200 -1.12 -12.00 -0.37
N LEU A 201 -0.95 -10.88 -1.07
CA LEU A 201 -1.40 -10.70 -2.45
C LEU A 201 -0.44 -11.34 -3.48
N ASN A 202 0.66 -11.94 -3.02
CA ASN A 202 1.75 -12.44 -3.86
C ASN A 202 2.28 -11.36 -4.83
N GLN A 203 2.38 -10.13 -4.33
CA GLN A 203 2.90 -8.94 -5.03
C GLN A 203 4.08 -8.34 -4.27
N TYR A 204 4.83 -9.14 -3.51
CA TYR A 204 6.01 -8.64 -2.83
C TYR A 204 7.11 -8.30 -3.85
N ASP A 205 7.58 -7.06 -3.81
CA ASP A 205 8.67 -6.56 -4.62
C ASP A 205 9.66 -5.81 -3.71
N ARG A 206 10.93 -6.17 -3.78
CA ARG A 206 12.01 -5.48 -3.02
C ARG A 206 12.26 -4.07 -3.53
N ASN A 207 11.91 -3.82 -4.78
CA ASN A 207 12.05 -2.53 -5.43
C ASN A 207 10.70 -1.78 -5.48
N ALA A 208 9.76 -2.14 -4.61
CA ALA A 208 8.48 -1.45 -4.53
C ALA A 208 8.68 0.06 -4.35
N VAL A 209 7.75 0.83 -4.90
CA VAL A 209 7.75 2.29 -4.81
C VAL A 209 6.53 2.73 -4.00
N ILE A 210 6.75 3.37 -2.86
CA ILE A 210 5.65 3.95 -2.08
C ILE A 210 5.33 5.34 -2.62
N ILE A 211 4.08 5.51 -3.04
CA ILE A 211 3.54 6.76 -3.54
C ILE A 211 2.59 7.34 -2.50
N GLU A 212 2.95 8.51 -1.98
CA GLU A 212 2.07 9.29 -1.12
C GLU A 212 0.91 9.88 -1.92
N TYR A 213 -0.32 9.57 -1.51
CA TYR A 213 -1.56 10.01 -2.13
C TYR A 213 -2.20 11.12 -1.30
N LYS A 214 -2.21 12.33 -1.88
CA LYS A 214 -2.54 13.62 -1.22
C LYS A 214 -1.48 13.99 -0.17
N HIS A 215 -1.06 15.26 -0.16
CA HIS A 215 -0.05 15.76 0.78
C HIS A 215 -0.48 15.58 2.24
N PHE A 216 0.40 15.13 3.15
CA PHE A 216 0.60 15.61 4.55
C PHE A 216 1.58 14.68 5.32
N PRO A 217 2.47 15.15 6.24
CA PRO A 217 2.62 16.47 6.88
C PRO A 217 3.74 17.37 6.31
N LYS A 218 4.03 18.54 6.91
CA LYS A 218 5.02 19.49 6.39
C LYS A 218 6.42 18.86 6.47
N ARG A 219 7.25 19.02 5.44
CA ARG A 219 8.62 18.48 5.39
C ARG A 219 9.52 18.86 6.58
N GLY A 220 9.17 19.94 7.29
CA GLY A 220 9.89 20.38 8.49
C GLY A 220 9.52 19.66 9.78
N ASP A 221 8.49 18.81 9.78
CA ASP A 221 8.04 18.10 10.98
C ASP A 221 8.99 16.93 11.29
N GLU A 222 9.38 16.76 12.55
CA GLU A 222 10.26 15.67 13.03
C GLU A 222 9.73 14.27 12.63
N PHE A 223 8.41 14.14 12.52
CA PHE A 223 7.74 12.97 11.98
C PHE A 223 8.18 12.63 10.56
N TYR A 224 8.22 13.64 9.69
CA TYR A 224 8.54 13.46 8.28
C TYR A 224 9.98 12.99 8.12
N GLN A 225 10.91 13.54 8.91
CA GLN A 225 12.31 13.11 8.93
C GLN A 225 12.46 11.65 9.37
N MET A 226 11.75 11.23 10.42
CA MET A 226 11.75 9.82 10.83
C MET A 226 11.21 8.91 9.71
N TYR A 227 10.11 9.31 9.07
CA TYR A 227 9.51 8.54 7.98
C TYR A 227 10.45 8.45 6.75
N GLU A 228 11.13 9.55 6.40
CA GLU A 228 12.16 9.58 5.35
C GLU A 228 13.32 8.63 5.63
N ASN A 229 13.66 8.39 6.89
CA ASN A 229 14.72 7.45 7.26
C ASN A 229 14.24 5.99 7.29
N LEU A 230 12.97 5.73 7.62
CA LEU A 230 12.43 4.38 7.77
C LEU A 230 12.01 3.74 6.44
N VAL A 231 11.38 4.50 5.54
CA VAL A 231 10.82 3.93 4.30
C VAL A 231 11.88 3.41 3.33
N PRO A 232 13.02 4.10 3.10
CA PRO A 232 14.04 3.62 2.15
C PRO A 232 14.61 2.24 2.48
N ALA A 233 14.50 1.79 3.75
CA ALA A 233 14.90 0.44 4.14
C ALA A 233 13.99 -0.66 3.55
N PHE A 234 12.79 -0.30 3.05
CA PHE A 234 11.78 -1.25 2.55
C PHE A 234 11.40 -1.03 1.09
N ALA A 235 11.45 0.22 0.63
CA ALA A 235 10.95 0.63 -0.67
C ALA A 235 11.55 1.97 -1.10
N ALA A 236 11.61 2.21 -2.41
CA ALA A 236 11.83 3.57 -2.89
C ALA A 236 10.62 4.43 -2.52
N LYS A 237 10.84 5.67 -2.08
CA LYS A 237 9.76 6.62 -1.75
C LYS A 237 9.70 7.73 -2.79
N VAL A 238 8.49 8.07 -3.23
CA VAL A 238 8.26 9.25 -4.06
C VAL A 238 7.24 10.17 -3.40
N ASP A 239 7.61 11.45 -3.32
CA ASP A 239 6.77 12.46 -2.70
C ASP A 239 5.67 12.91 -3.64
N GLY A 240 4.46 12.43 -3.40
CA GLY A 240 3.27 12.83 -4.15
C GLY A 240 3.17 12.19 -5.54
N LEU A 241 2.02 11.59 -5.80
CA LEU A 241 1.70 11.00 -7.10
C LEU A 241 1.88 11.98 -8.28
N ASP A 242 1.35 13.19 -8.19
CA ASP A 242 1.41 14.16 -9.29
C ASP A 242 2.86 14.54 -9.64
N HIS A 243 3.70 14.79 -8.62
CA HIS A 243 5.10 15.13 -8.81
C HIS A 243 5.89 13.96 -9.40
N TYR A 244 5.68 12.75 -8.87
CA TYR A 244 6.28 11.54 -9.42
C TYR A 244 5.93 11.35 -10.90
N LEU A 245 4.65 11.48 -11.25
CA LEU A 245 4.18 11.25 -12.61
C LEU A 245 4.51 12.37 -13.61
N ASN A 246 4.93 13.54 -13.13
CA ASN A 246 5.37 14.64 -13.99
C ASN A 246 6.71 14.38 -14.69
N HIS A 247 7.49 13.40 -14.23
CA HIS A 247 8.71 12.96 -14.90
C HIS A 247 8.42 12.25 -16.24
N PHE A 248 7.18 11.77 -16.43
CA PHE A 248 6.75 11.12 -17.67
C PHE A 248 6.05 12.13 -18.58
N SER A 249 6.47 12.21 -19.83
CA SER A 249 5.91 13.13 -20.84
C SER A 249 4.49 12.78 -21.27
N SER A 250 4.10 11.50 -21.15
CA SER A 250 2.76 11.03 -21.49
C SER A 250 1.68 11.60 -20.55
N PRO A 251 0.48 11.97 -21.06
CA PRO A 251 -0.67 12.35 -20.24
C PRO A 251 -1.27 11.17 -19.46
N LEU A 252 -0.93 9.94 -19.85
CA LEU A 252 -1.37 8.70 -19.24
C LEU A 252 -0.17 7.85 -18.84
N VAL A 253 -0.11 7.39 -17.59
CA VAL A 253 0.96 6.52 -17.10
C VAL A 253 0.34 5.26 -16.54
N CYS A 254 0.77 4.09 -17.01
CA CYS A 254 0.22 2.81 -16.59
C CYS A 254 1.12 2.12 -15.57
N PHE A 255 0.49 1.40 -14.65
CA PHE A 255 1.13 0.63 -13.60
C PHE A 255 0.89 -0.85 -13.89
N ARG A 256 1.96 -1.64 -13.98
CA ARG A 256 1.78 -3.11 -14.05
C ARG A 256 1.07 -3.61 -12.80
N THR A 257 1.47 -3.14 -11.63
CA THR A 257 0.85 -3.47 -10.35
C THR A 257 0.81 -2.25 -9.43
N LEU A 258 -0.39 -1.87 -9.03
CA LEU A 258 -0.65 -0.86 -8.00
C LEU A 258 -1.33 -1.55 -6.81
N VAL A 259 -0.68 -1.58 -5.66
CA VAL A 259 -1.28 -2.02 -4.40
C VAL A 259 -1.88 -0.79 -3.71
N ALA A 260 -3.16 -0.84 -3.38
CA ALA A 260 -3.84 0.22 -2.67
C ALA A 260 -4.67 -0.36 -1.53
N GLY A 261 -4.57 0.27 -0.36
CA GLY A 261 -5.32 -0.09 0.83
C GLY A 261 -4.45 -0.39 2.04
N GLY A 262 -4.96 -0.19 3.25
CA GLY A 262 -4.30 -0.53 4.53
C GLY A 262 -4.66 0.48 5.61
N SER A 263 -5.03 0.09 6.84
CA SER A 263 -4.13 -0.62 7.76
C SER A 263 -4.74 -1.76 8.57
N LYS A 264 -6.07 -1.85 8.66
CA LYS A 264 -6.71 -2.76 9.63
C LYS A 264 -6.65 -4.24 9.24
N SER A 265 -6.37 -4.53 7.97
CA SER A 265 -6.30 -5.89 7.41
C SER A 265 -5.20 -6.75 8.04
N MET A 266 -4.21 -6.14 8.70
CA MET A 266 -3.13 -6.86 9.38
C MET A 266 -3.51 -7.41 10.75
N LEU A 267 -4.40 -6.73 11.49
CA LEU A 267 -4.81 -7.18 12.82
C LEU A 267 -5.74 -8.39 12.76
N TYR A 268 -6.32 -8.64 11.59
CA TYR A 268 -7.07 -9.87 11.32
C TYR A 268 -6.10 -10.90 10.71
N LEU A 269 -5.40 -11.63 11.59
CA LEU A 269 -4.91 -12.95 11.21
C LEU A 269 -6.15 -13.82 10.92
N PRO A 270 -6.20 -14.52 9.77
CA PRO A 270 -7.24 -15.52 9.57
C PRO A 270 -7.17 -16.50 10.75
N LYS A 271 -8.33 -16.78 11.36
CA LYS A 271 -8.46 -17.87 12.32
C LYS A 271 -8.24 -19.20 11.65
#